data_AF-A0A5D6XEZ4-F1
#
_entry.id   AF-A0A5D6XEZ4-F1
#
_cell.length_a   1.000
_cell.length_b   1.000
_cell.length_c   1.000
_cell.angle_alpha   90.00
_cell.angle_beta   90.00
_cell.angle_gamma   90.00
#
_symmetry.space_group_name_H-M   'P 1'
#
loop_
_entity.id
_entity.type
_entity.pdbx_description
1 polymer ?
#
loop_
_entity_poly.entity_id
_entity_poly.type
_entity_poly.pdbx_seq_one_letter_code
_entity_poly.pdbx_strand_id
1 'polypeptide(L)'
;MCLHVTPDPDAMLREARRVLTKDGVAGFTIWGRPEKCGIFAIEAETEKELGLGEGLTKPNFALGSDLVALRARFAAAGFSRVCIWPY
;
A
#
# COMPACT_ATOMS: atom_id res chain seq x y z
N MET A 1 -2.57 8.07 -6.84
CA MET A 1 -1.31 8.35 -6.10
C MET A 1 -0.73 7.05 -5.54
N CYS A 2 0.58 6.86 -5.53
CA CYS A 2 1.23 5.71 -4.88
C CYS A 2 1.22 5.87 -3.36
N LEU A 3 0.33 5.15 -2.65
CA LEU A 3 0.21 5.26 -1.20
C LEU A 3 1.32 4.49 -0.46
N HIS A 4 2.00 3.54 -1.12
CA HIS A 4 3.07 2.74 -0.51
C HIS A 4 4.43 3.44 -0.42
N VAL A 5 4.58 4.65 -0.98
CA VAL A 5 5.83 5.44 -0.93
C VAL A 5 5.73 6.65 0.00
N THR A 6 4.55 6.90 0.58
CA THR A 6 4.38 7.99 1.55
C THR A 6 4.98 7.58 2.91
N PRO A 7 5.64 8.50 3.62
CA PRO A 7 6.14 8.21 4.96
C PRO A 7 5.00 8.03 5.99
N ASP A 8 3.86 8.68 5.78
CA ASP A 8 2.67 8.53 6.62
C ASP A 8 1.41 8.34 5.74
N PRO A 9 0.94 7.09 5.58
CA PRO A 9 -0.23 6.82 4.73
C PRO A 9 -1.51 7.32 5.36
N ASP A 10 -1.60 7.37 6.68
CA ASP A 10 -2.83 7.79 7.35
C ASP A 10 -2.99 9.32 7.26
N ALA A 11 -1.90 10.09 7.37
CA ALA A 11 -1.91 11.53 7.10
C ALA A 11 -2.28 11.85 5.64
N MET A 12 -1.72 11.12 4.68
CA MET A 12 -2.06 11.26 3.26
C MET A 12 -3.55 10.99 3.00
N LEU A 13 -4.12 9.95 3.63
CA LEU A 13 -5.54 9.63 3.48
C LEU A 13 -6.44 10.72 4.08
N ARG A 14 -6.12 11.25 5.27
CA ARG A 14 -6.87 12.36 5.87
C ARG A 14 -6.82 13.60 5.00
N GLU A 15 -5.65 13.93 4.47
CA GLU A 15 -5.48 15.08 3.60
C GLU A 15 -6.24 14.91 2.27
N ALA A 16 -6.16 13.73 1.66
CA ALA A 16 -6.95 13.40 0.48
C ALA A 16 -8.45 13.58 0.76
N ARG A 17 -8.93 13.11 1.92
CA ARG A 17 -10.34 13.30 2.29
C ARG A 17 -10.71 14.77 2.47
N ARG A 18 -9.83 15.58 3.06
CA ARG A 18 -10.05 17.02 3.32
C ARG A 18 -10.22 17.82 2.02
N VAL A 19 -9.44 17.50 0.98
CA VAL A 19 -9.46 18.25 -0.29
C VAL A 19 -10.55 17.76 -1.26
N LEU A 20 -11.12 16.57 -1.04
CA LEU A 20 -12.24 16.08 -1.84
C LEU A 20 -13.53 16.85 -1.52
N THR A 21 -14.35 17.04 -2.57
CA THR A 21 -15.76 17.40 -2.39
C THR A 21 -16.51 16.29 -1.64
N LYS A 22 -17.73 16.58 -1.17
CA LYS A 22 -18.54 15.61 -0.40
C LYS A 22 -18.69 14.25 -1.08
N ASP A 23 -18.81 14.24 -2.41
CA ASP A 23 -18.98 13.04 -3.25
C ASP A 23 -17.74 12.73 -4.10
N GLY A 24 -16.61 13.36 -3.79
CA GLY A 24 -15.36 13.18 -4.50
C GLY A 24 -14.79 11.77 -4.33
N VAL A 25 -14.10 11.29 -5.37
CA VAL A 25 -13.45 9.97 -5.40
C VAL A 25 -11.94 10.17 -5.45
N ALA A 26 -11.20 9.40 -4.65
CA ALA A 26 -9.74 9.32 -4.74
C ALA A 26 -9.30 7.91 -5.16
N GLY A 27 -8.30 7.86 -6.04
CA GLY A 27 -7.67 6.63 -6.51
C GLY A 27 -6.22 6.52 -6.00
N PHE A 28 -5.90 5.36 -5.42
CA PHE A 28 -4.57 5.06 -4.91
C PHE A 28 -4.05 3.76 -5.50
N THR A 29 -2.74 3.71 -5.71
CA THR A 29 -2.01 2.49 -6.03
C THR A 29 -1.15 2.09 -4.84
N ILE A 30 -1.08 0.80 -4.56
CA ILE A 30 -0.22 0.21 -3.53
C ILE A 30 0.60 -0.89 -4.18
N TRP A 31 1.71 -1.26 -3.56
CA TRP A 31 2.25 -2.60 -3.81
C TRP A 31 1.32 -3.61 -3.13
N GLY A 32 0.95 -4.65 -3.88
CA GLY A 32 0.05 -5.69 -3.42
C GLY A 32 0.80 -6.70 -2.56
N ARG A 33 0.64 -7.98 -2.88
CA ARG A 33 1.39 -9.05 -2.21
C ARG A 33 2.74 -9.28 -2.91
N PRO A 34 3.86 -9.47 -2.17
CA PRO A 34 5.18 -9.69 -2.76
C PRO A 34 5.19 -10.79 -3.83
N GLU A 35 4.46 -11.89 -3.60
CA GLU A 35 4.42 -13.05 -4.50
C GLU A 35 3.71 -12.76 -5.84
N LYS A 36 3.03 -11.61 -5.94
CA LYS A 36 2.35 -11.13 -7.15
C LYS A 36 3.01 -9.87 -7.72
N CYS A 37 4.07 -9.39 -7.09
CA CYS A 37 4.78 -8.17 -7.44
C CYS A 37 6.26 -8.45 -7.74
N GLY A 38 6.52 -9.43 -8.61
CA GLY A 38 7.85 -9.99 -8.83
C GLY A 38 8.96 -8.94 -9.04
N ILE A 39 8.72 -7.93 -9.89
CA ILE A 39 9.73 -6.89 -10.16
C ILE A 39 10.19 -6.13 -8.90
N PHE A 40 9.33 -6.02 -7.89
CA PHE A 40 9.62 -5.32 -6.64
C PHE A 40 10.15 -6.25 -5.54
N ALA A 41 10.08 -7.58 -5.74
CA ALA A 41 10.59 -8.60 -4.84
C ALA A 41 11.95 -9.19 -5.29
N ILE A 42 12.33 -9.02 -6.56
CA ILE A 42 13.57 -9.60 -7.14
C ILE A 42 14.83 -9.25 -6.33
N GLU A 43 14.96 -8.01 -5.87
CA GLU A 43 16.15 -7.59 -5.11
C GLU A 43 16.33 -8.43 -3.84
N ALA A 44 15.26 -8.59 -3.05
CA ALA A 44 15.30 -9.37 -1.82
C ALA A 44 15.64 -10.84 -2.10
N GLU A 45 15.04 -11.43 -3.14
CA GLU A 45 15.36 -12.82 -3.53
C GLU A 45 16.80 -12.95 -4.06
N THR A 46 17.30 -11.94 -4.78
CA THR A 46 18.69 -11.92 -5.30
C THR A 46 19.71 -11.81 -4.16
N GLU A 47 19.46 -10.96 -3.16
CA GLU A 47 20.32 -10.86 -1.98
C GLU A 47 20.43 -12.20 -1.25
N LYS A 48 19.29 -12.89 -1.10
CA LYS A 48 19.23 -14.20 -0.47
C LYS A 48 19.96 -15.27 -1.28
N GLU A 49 19.77 -15.29 -2.60
CA GLU A 49 20.44 -16.23 -3.51
C GLU A 49 21.96 -16.04 -3.52
N LEU A 50 22.43 -14.79 -3.49
CA LEU A 50 23.85 -14.44 -3.48
C LEU A 50 24.50 -14.52 -2.08
N GLY A 51 23.74 -14.81 -1.03
CA GLY A 51 24.25 -14.84 0.35
C GLY A 51 24.66 -13.46 0.90
N LEU A 52 24.08 -12.38 0.36
CA LEU A 52 24.36 -11.00 0.77
C LEU A 52 23.48 -10.53 1.94
N GLY A 53 22.43 -11.27 2.28
CA GLY A 53 21.52 -10.98 3.38
C GLY A 53 20.35 -11.97 3.43
N GLU A 54 19.38 -11.73 4.33
CA GLU A 54 18.19 -12.58 4.46
C GLU A 54 17.08 -12.25 3.43
N GLY A 55 17.25 -11.20 2.61
CA GLY A 55 16.24 -10.77 1.65
C GLY A 55 15.01 -10.18 2.33
N LEU A 56 15.18 -8.99 2.93
CA LEU A 56 14.10 -8.37 3.70
C LEU A 56 12.95 -7.89 2.80
N THR A 57 11.72 -8.27 3.16
CA THR A 57 10.52 -7.74 2.50
C THR A 57 10.46 -6.23 2.69
N LYS A 58 10.36 -5.49 1.57
CA LYS A 58 10.31 -4.03 1.59
C LYS A 58 9.08 -3.53 2.38
N PRO A 59 9.23 -2.52 3.25
CA PRO A 59 8.12 -1.93 4.00
C PRO A 59 6.95 -1.44 3.12
N ASN A 60 7.22 -1.13 1.85
CA ASN A 60 6.23 -0.72 0.85
C ASN A 60 5.10 -1.77 0.65
N PHE A 61 5.34 -3.04 0.97
CA PHE A 61 4.31 -4.09 0.92
C PHE A 61 3.33 -4.08 2.10
N ALA A 62 3.59 -3.32 3.16
CA ALA A 62 2.81 -3.36 4.40
C ALA A 62 1.32 -3.00 4.22
N LEU A 63 0.99 -2.16 3.22
CA LEU A 63 -0.41 -1.81 2.92
C LEU A 63 -1.13 -2.91 2.14
N GLY A 64 -0.40 -3.68 1.32
CA GLY A 64 -0.95 -4.75 0.48
C GLY A 64 -1.03 -6.10 1.16
N SER A 65 -0.33 -6.30 2.28
CA SER A 65 -0.29 -7.57 3.01
C SER A 65 -1.58 -7.87 3.80
N ASP A 66 -2.32 -6.84 4.22
CA ASP A 66 -3.58 -6.98 4.96
C ASP A 66 -4.64 -6.01 4.41
N LEU A 67 -5.50 -6.54 3.54
CA LEU A 67 -6.57 -5.75 2.91
C LEU A 67 -7.70 -5.39 3.88
N VAL A 68 -7.87 -6.13 4.97
CA VAL A 68 -8.87 -5.82 6.01
C VAL A 68 -8.40 -4.61 6.79
N ALA A 69 -7.14 -4.62 7.25
CA ALA A 69 -6.53 -3.47 7.90
C ALA A 69 -6.47 -2.25 6.96
N LEU A 70 -6.15 -2.45 5.68
CA LEU A 70 -6.17 -1.37 4.69
C LEU A 70 -7.55 -0.73 4.58
N ARG A 71 -8.61 -1.52 4.46
CA ARG A 71 -9.99 -1.01 4.43
C ARG A 71 -10.34 -0.22 5.69
N ALA A 72 -9.93 -0.70 6.86
CA ALA A 72 -10.15 -0.01 8.12
C ALA A 72 -9.43 1.35 8.16
N ARG A 73 -8.20 1.46 7.62
CA ARG A 73 -7.48 2.74 7.51
C ARG A 73 -8.24 3.76 6.65
N PHE A 74 -8.74 3.34 5.49
CA PHE A 74 -9.57 4.21 4.64
C PHE A 74 -10.85 4.66 5.35
N ALA A 75 -11.54 3.76 6.04
CA ALA A 75 -12.73 4.11 6.81
C ALA A 75 -12.41 5.13 7.92
N ALA A 76 -11.31 4.92 8.66
CA ALA A 76 -10.85 5.82 9.71
C ALA A 76 -10.48 7.23 9.19
N ALA A 77 -10.00 7.32 7.94
CA ALA A 77 -9.73 8.60 7.28
C ALA A 77 -10.99 9.32 6.74
N GLY A 78 -12.18 8.72 6.86
CA GLY A 78 -13.45 9.34 6.47
C GLY A 78 -13.94 8.97 5.07
N PHE A 79 -13.40 7.92 4.45
CA PHE A 79 -13.94 7.36 3.21
C PHE A 79 -15.09 6.39 3.53
N SER A 80 -16.26 6.65 2.96
CA SER A 80 -17.49 5.88 3.24
C SER A 80 -17.67 4.67 2.33
N ARG A 81 -17.05 4.67 1.15
CA ARG A 81 -17.10 3.58 0.17
C ARG A 81 -15.68 3.26 -0.28
N VAL A 82 -15.24 2.04 -0.01
CA VAL A 82 -13.87 1.60 -0.30
C VAL A 82 -13.92 0.39 -1.23
N CYS A 83 -13.37 0.52 -2.43
CA CYS A 83 -13.15 -0.60 -3.35
C CYS A 83 -11.67 -0.93 -3.37
N ILE A 84 -11.33 -2.21 -3.21
CA ILE A 84 -9.95 -2.70 -3.27
C ILE A 84 -9.95 -3.84 -4.27
N TRP A 85 -9.13 -3.72 -5.31
CA TRP A 85 -8.89 -4.80 -6.27
C TRP A 85 -7.76 -5.70 -5.75
N PRO A 86 -8.02 -6.99 -5.47
CA PRO A 86 -7.04 -7.87 -4.82
C PRO A 86 -6.00 -8.50 -5.78
N TYR A 87 -6.01 -8.13 -7.06
CA TYR A 87 -5.27 -8.81 -8.13
C TYR A 87 -4.76 -7.79 -9.15
#